data_AF-A0A8C4LDG7-F1
#
_entry.id   AF-A0A8C4LDG7-F1
#
_cell.length_a   1.000
_cell.length_b   1.000
_cell.length_c   1.000
_cell.angle_alpha   90.00
_cell.angle_beta   90.00
_cell.angle_gamma   90.00
#
_symmetry.space_group_name_H-M   'P 1'
#
loop_
_entity.id
_entity.type
_entity.pdbx_description
1 polymer ?
#
loop_
_entity_poly.entity_id
_entity_poly.type
_entity_poly.pdbx_seq_one_letter_code
_entity_poly.pdbx_strand_id
1 'polypeptide(L)' 'MGSRFKSVMSSTEMVNGRKVTTKRIVENGQERVEVEEDGQLTSVTIDGKEQLQRVGGK' A
#
# COMPACT_ATOMS: atom_id res chain seq x y z
N MET A 1 -3.22 19.30 23.32
CA MET A 1 -2.25 19.05 22.24
C MET A 1 -2.59 17.70 21.63
N GLY A 2 -3.45 17.68 20.62
CA GLY A 2 -3.97 16.42 20.06
C GLY A 2 -2.92 15.76 19.17
N SER A 3 -2.28 14.70 19.65
CA SER A 3 -1.33 13.92 18.86
C SER A 3 -2.08 13.20 17.73
N ARG A 4 -1.85 13.62 16.48
CA ARG A 4 -2.25 12.87 15.29
C ARG A 4 -1.31 11.68 15.17
N PHE A 5 -1.72 10.53 15.67
CA PHE A 5 -0.95 9.29 15.56
C PHE A 5 -1.01 8.80 14.12
N LYS A 6 0.17 8.66 13.51
CA LYS A 6 0.36 8.04 12.20
C LYS A 6 1.23 6.81 12.38
N SER A 7 0.69 5.64 12.07
CA SER A 7 1.44 4.39 12.05
C SER A 7 1.77 4.05 10.60
N VAL A 8 3.02 3.73 10.32
CA VAL A 8 3.47 3.30 8.99
C VAL A 8 4.18 1.97 9.15
N MET A 9 3.73 0.97 8.40
CA MET A 9 4.34 -0.35 8.29
C MET A 9 4.72 -0.55 6.82
N SER A 10 5.91 -1.10 6.57
CA SER A 10 6.37 -1.42 5.23
C SER A 10 6.97 -2.82 5.26
N SER A 11 6.56 -3.67 4.33
CA SER A 11 7.16 -4.98 4.10
C SER A 11 7.65 -5.05 2.66
N THR A 12 8.79 -5.69 2.45
CA THR A 12 9.32 -5.97 1.11
C THR A 12 9.59 -7.46 1.01
N GLU A 13 9.11 -8.06 -0.05
CA GLU A 13 9.21 -9.49 -0.33
C GLU A 13 9.52 -9.72 -1.82
N MET A 14 10.17 -10.85 -2.13
CA MET A 14 10.39 -11.26 -3.51
C MET A 14 9.36 -12.31 -3.91
N VAL A 15 8.53 -11.99 -4.90
CA VAL A 15 7.43 -12.84 -5.38
C VAL A 15 7.68 -13.11 -6.85
N ASN A 16 7.88 -14.37 -7.24
CA ASN A 16 8.17 -14.77 -8.63
C ASN A 16 9.34 -13.98 -9.29
N GLY A 17 10.37 -13.64 -8.51
CA GLY A 17 11.52 -12.87 -8.98
C GLY A 17 11.29 -11.37 -9.10
N ARG A 18 10.10 -10.88 -8.76
CA ARG A 18 9.76 -9.45 -8.70
C ARG A 18 9.83 -8.94 -7.27
N LYS A 19 10.30 -7.70 -7.10
CA LYS A 19 10.32 -7.06 -5.77
C LYS A 19 8.95 -6.45 -5.48
N VAL A 20 8.24 -7.01 -4.51
CA VAL A 20 6.95 -6.49 -4.04
C VAL A 20 7.16 -5.75 -2.74
N THR A 21 6.71 -4.51 -2.65
CA THR A 21 6.71 -3.70 -1.42
C THR A 21 5.28 -3.34 -1.06
N THR A 22 4.85 -3.71 0.13
CA THR A 22 3.55 -3.36 0.68
C THR A 22 3.73 -2.34 1.80
N LYS A 23 3.12 -1.16 1.66
CA LYS A 23 3.10 -0.11 2.68
C LYS A 23 1.70 -0.01 3.26
N ARG A 24 1.56 -0.07 4.57
CA ARG A 24 0.31 0.16 5.31
C ARG A 24 0.47 1.39 6.17
N ILE A 25 -0.39 2.37 5.95
CA ILE A 25 -0.42 3.64 6.66
C ILE A 25 -1.75 3.73 7.39
N VAL A 26 -1.72 3.93 8.70
CA VAL A 26 -2.92 4.19 9.50
C VAL A 26 -2.80 5.60 10.08
N GLU A 27 -3.72 6.48 9.71
CA GLU A 27 -3.72 7.87 10.17
C GLU A 27 -5.16 8.33 10.50
N ASN A 28 -5.38 8.85 11.70
CA ASN A 28 -6.71 9.28 12.20
C ASN A 28 -7.80 8.20 12.08
N GLY A 29 -7.44 6.92 12.17
CA GLY A 29 -8.38 5.81 12.04
C GLY A 29 -8.72 5.41 10.61
N GLN A 30 -8.16 6.08 9.59
CA GLN A 30 -8.21 5.59 8.21
C GLN A 30 -6.98 4.76 7.92
N GLU A 31 -7.19 3.63 7.24
CA GLU A 31 -6.13 2.78 6.74
C GLU A 31 -5.92 2.98 5.24
N ARG A 32 -4.67 3.07 4.81
CA ARG A 32 -4.25 3.04 3.41
C ARG A 32 -3.20 1.96 3.22
N VAL A 33 -3.42 1.08 2.25
CA VAL A 33 -2.47 0.06 1.83
C VAL A 33 -2.03 0.35 0.40
N GLU A 34 -0.73 0.36 0.15
CA GLU A 34 -0.11 0.59 -1.15
C GLU A 34 0.78 -0.60 -1.49
N VAL A 35 0.63 -1.14 -2.69
CA VAL A 35 1.42 -2.27 -3.18
C VAL A 35 2.21 -1.82 -4.40
N GLU A 36 3.53 -1.93 -4.32
CA GLU A 36 4.48 -1.58 -5.37
C GLU A 36 5.19 -2.85 -5.87
N GLU A 37 5.20 -3.09 -7.17
CA GLU A 37 5.93 -4.19 -7.81
C GLU A 37 7.04 -3.59 -8.70
N ASP A 38 8.30 -3.98 -8.43
CA ASP A 38 9.50 -3.45 -9.08
C ASP A 38 9.57 -1.92 -9.12
N GLY A 39 9.08 -1.27 -8.06
CA GLY A 39 9.04 0.18 -7.92
C GLY A 39 7.89 0.86 -8.66
N GLN A 40 6.96 0.11 -9.25
CA GLN A 40 5.72 0.64 -9.81
C GLN A 40 4.55 0.37 -8.88
N LEU A 41 3.78 1.41 -8.56
CA LEU A 41 2.54 1.26 -7.80
C LEU A 41 1.52 0.45 -8.63
N THR A 42 1.07 -0.65 -8.06
CA THR A 42 0.14 -1.60 -8.70
C THR A 42 -1.25 -1.53 -8.08
N SER A 43 -1.33 -1.31 -6.76
CA SER A 43 -2.60 -1.26 -6.04
C SER A 43 -2.58 -0.24 -4.91
N VAL A 44 -3.72 0.42 -4.70
CA VAL A 44 -4.00 1.25 -3.52
C VAL A 44 -5.37 0.89 -2.98
N THR A 45 -5.44 0.61 -1.68
CA THR A 45 -6.69 0.34 -0.96
C THR A 45 -6.80 1.30 0.20
N ILE A 46 -7.98 1.91 0.41
CA ILE A 46 -8.28 2.78 1.54
C ILE A 46 -9.48 2.22 2.29
N ASP A 47 -9.33 1.95 3.59
CA ASP A 47 -10.34 1.33 4.46
C ASP A 47 -10.96 0.06 3.84
N GLY A 48 -10.11 -0.78 3.24
CA GLY A 48 -10.53 -2.00 2.55
C GLY A 48 -11.19 -1.79 1.18
N LYS A 49 -11.32 -0.55 0.71
CA LYS A 49 -11.87 -0.21 -0.61
C LYS A 49 -10.76 0.08 -1.60
N GLU A 50 -10.73 -0.68 -2.69
CA GLU A 50 -9.79 -0.46 -3.78
C GLU A 50 -9.99 0.93 -4.41
N GLN A 51 -8.92 1.71 -4.52
CA GLN A 51 -8.90 3.04 -5.13
C GLN A 51 -8.19 3.04 -6.47
N LEU A 52 -7.14 2.22 -6.57
CA LEU A 52 -6.35 2.08 -7.78
C LEU A 52 -6.02 0.61 -7.95
N GLN A 53 -6.36 0.06 -9.11
CA GLN A 53 -5.89 -1.22 -9.57
C GLN A 53 -5.30 -1.01 -10.96
N ARG A 54 -4.01 -1.28 -11.10
CA ARG A 54 -3.40 -1.32 -12.42
C ARG A 54 -3.81 -2.62 -13.11
N VAL A 55 -4.93 -2.58 -13.84
CA VAL A 55 -5.27 -3.61 -14.82
C VAL A 55 -4.19 -3.59 -15.89
N GLY A 56 -3.29 -4.58 -15.84
CA GLY A 56 -2.34 -4.84 -16.92
C GLY A 56 -3.14 -4.95 -18.23
N GLY A 57 -2.86 -4.05 -19.17
CA GLY A 57 -3.51 -4.03 -20.47
C GLY A 57 -3.47 -5.42 -21.10
N LYS A 58 -4.65 -5.85 -21.55
CA LYS A 58 -4.86 -7.06 -22.33
C LYS A 58 -4.18 -6.93 -23.70
#